data_AF-A0A821VGW7-F1
#
_entry.id   AF-A0A821VGW7-F1
#
_cell.length_a   1.000
_cell.length_b   1.000
_cell.length_c   1.000
_cell.angle_alpha   90.00
_cell.angle_beta   90.00
_cell.angle_gamma   90.00
#
_symmetry.space_group_name_H-M   'P 1'
#
loop_
_entity.id
_entity.type
_entity.pdbx_description
1 polymer ?
#
loop_
_entity_poly.entity_id
_entity_poly.type
_entity_poly.pdbx_seq_one_letter_code
_entity_poly.pdbx_strand_id
1 'polypeptide(L)'
;MNKLNLLWVKAQQRLTLPKLKSLYSDLMIQDKQEITYKRVRSEGGDKEGLKETELRRKLTSIMNNYGLREHFEDNSVRRMKQDTMYNEASDKFINKSLFKDKKLNMLWAKAEASGFTSEELAALKEEFSHHQEKIDQYYDLLVNMEAGEKDGYKNAVNDEELDKFNEINYVEDNGENLTKDFVDKANLVREKHRGLRDGFDRLDRIAARGPSNKEFIEPKVQGLWKLAAVANFTVDELASLKVELQHYESRLLKLRTLHADQVSKLDKHHSKVAAAGDKMDHFADQQQIIKKHSRKVEKMHADLEGRIMARHTEL
;
A
#
# COMPACT_ATOMS: atom_id res chain seq x y z
N MET A 1 -24.00 17.67 -38.61
CA MET A 1 -23.99 19.07 -38.11
C MET A 1 -23.20 19.20 -36.80
N ASN A 2 -23.77 19.06 -35.59
CA ASN A 2 -23.04 19.38 -34.33
C ASN A 2 -21.75 18.56 -34.09
N LYS A 3 -21.70 17.30 -34.52
CA LYS A 3 -20.53 16.41 -34.30
C LYS A 3 -19.31 16.81 -35.15
N LEU A 4 -19.53 17.22 -36.41
CA LEU A 4 -18.47 17.65 -37.33
C LEU A 4 -17.89 19.00 -36.91
N ASN A 5 -18.74 19.93 -36.45
CA ASN A 5 -18.30 21.23 -35.92
C ASN A 5 -17.40 21.07 -34.68
N LEU A 6 -17.75 20.15 -33.77
CA LEU A 6 -16.90 19.84 -32.61
C LEU A 6 -15.55 19.25 -33.03
N LEU A 7 -15.55 18.38 -34.05
CA LEU A 7 -14.33 17.80 -34.60
C LEU A 7 -13.44 18.88 -35.23
N TRP A 8 -14.04 19.80 -36.00
CA TRP A 8 -13.35 20.91 -36.66
C TRP A 8 -12.69 21.87 -35.67
N VAL A 9 -13.41 22.32 -34.64
CA VAL A 9 -12.86 23.22 -33.61
C VAL A 9 -11.69 22.56 -32.86
N LYS A 10 -11.78 21.27 -32.57
CA LYS A 10 -10.70 20.51 -31.91
C LYS A 10 -9.50 20.31 -32.83
N ALA A 11 -9.74 20.06 -34.12
CA ALA A 11 -8.69 19.96 -35.12
C ALA A 11 -7.92 21.26 -35.30
N GLN A 12 -8.60 22.41 -35.28
CA GLN A 12 -7.99 23.74 -35.38
C GLN A 12 -6.98 24.01 -34.26
N GLN A 13 -7.20 23.46 -33.06
CA GLN A 13 -6.31 23.63 -31.91
C GLN A 13 -5.06 22.72 -31.93
N ARG A 14 -5.03 21.68 -32.78
CA ARG A 14 -4.01 20.60 -32.69
C ARG A 14 -3.25 20.35 -33.98
N LEU A 15 -3.82 20.65 -35.15
CA LEU A 15 -3.24 20.32 -36.44
C LEU A 15 -2.56 21.54 -37.08
N THR A 16 -1.47 21.29 -37.81
CA THR A 16 -0.76 22.32 -38.58
C THR A 16 -1.57 22.73 -39.83
N LEU A 17 -1.38 23.97 -40.31
CA LEU A 17 -2.14 24.56 -41.43
C LEU A 17 -2.30 23.66 -42.68
N PRO A 18 -1.28 22.90 -43.15
CA PRO A 18 -1.45 22.00 -44.29
C PRO A 18 -2.37 20.81 -43.99
N LYS A 19 -2.24 20.22 -42.79
CA LYS A 19 -3.08 19.09 -42.35
C LYS A 19 -4.51 19.52 -42.08
N LEU A 20 -4.72 20.76 -41.62
CA LEU A 20 -6.04 21.34 -41.40
C LEU A 20 -6.81 21.53 -42.72
N LYS A 21 -6.14 21.97 -43.78
CA LYS A 21 -6.75 22.09 -45.12
C LYS A 21 -7.15 20.73 -45.69
N SER A 22 -6.30 19.72 -45.53
CA SER A 22 -6.60 18.34 -45.94
C SER A 22 -7.76 17.73 -45.16
N LEU A 23 -7.78 17.93 -43.84
CA LEU A 23 -8.90 17.49 -43.01
C LEU A 23 -10.21 18.21 -43.38
N TYR A 24 -10.15 19.51 -43.72
CA TYR A 24 -11.33 20.26 -44.14
C TYR A 24 -11.95 19.68 -45.42
N SER A 25 -11.14 19.36 -46.44
CA SER A 25 -11.65 18.71 -47.65
C SER A 25 -12.26 17.35 -47.35
N ASP A 26 -11.62 16.55 -46.49
CA ASP A 26 -12.12 15.22 -46.11
C ASP A 26 -13.45 15.32 -45.34
N LEU A 27 -13.56 16.27 -44.41
CA LEU A 27 -14.76 16.52 -43.62
C LEU A 27 -15.92 17.02 -44.48
N MET A 28 -15.64 17.87 -45.47
CA MET A 28 -16.64 18.37 -46.43
C MET A 28 -17.18 17.26 -47.33
N ILE A 29 -16.30 16.36 -47.81
CA ILE A 29 -16.71 15.18 -48.59
C ILE A 29 -17.61 14.29 -47.73
N GLN A 30 -17.22 14.07 -46.46
CA GLN A 30 -18.01 13.27 -45.55
C GLN A 30 -19.37 13.91 -45.23
N ASP A 31 -19.45 15.23 -45.03
CA ASP A 31 -20.72 15.92 -44.78
C ASP A 31 -21.67 15.80 -45.98
N LYS A 32 -21.15 15.94 -47.20
CA LYS A 32 -21.93 15.70 -48.44
C LYS A 32 -22.46 14.26 -48.48
N GLN A 33 -21.63 13.28 -48.16
CA GLN A 33 -22.04 11.88 -48.11
C GLN A 33 -23.08 11.62 -47.02
N GLU A 34 -22.94 12.22 -45.83
CA GLU A 34 -23.90 12.11 -44.73
C GLU A 34 -25.26 12.72 -45.09
N ILE A 35 -25.28 13.86 -45.80
CA ILE A 35 -26.52 14.49 -46.30
C ILE A 35 -27.20 13.58 -47.34
N THR A 36 -26.44 13.03 -48.31
CA THR A 36 -27.00 12.11 -49.30
C THR A 36 -27.54 10.83 -48.66
N TYR A 37 -26.84 10.31 -47.64
CA TYR A 37 -27.30 9.15 -46.88
C TYR A 37 -28.58 9.45 -46.10
N LYS A 38 -28.69 10.62 -45.46
CA LYS A 38 -29.92 11.03 -44.76
C LYS A 38 -31.11 11.13 -45.71
N ARG A 39 -30.91 11.60 -46.95
CA ARG A 39 -31.96 11.63 -47.98
C ARG A 39 -32.40 10.21 -48.38
N VAL A 40 -31.44 9.33 -48.69
CA VAL A 40 -31.73 7.91 -49.04
C VAL A 40 -32.39 7.17 -47.89
N ARG A 41 -32.01 7.45 -46.63
CA ARG A 41 -32.63 6.90 -45.43
C ARG A 41 -34.07 7.39 -45.25
N SER A 42 -34.36 8.67 -45.53
CA SER A 42 -35.73 9.19 -45.46
C SER A 42 -36.64 8.64 -46.56
N GLU A 43 -36.07 8.23 -47.69
CA GLU A 43 -36.78 7.57 -48.80
C GLU A 43 -36.99 6.05 -48.57
N GLY A 44 -36.59 5.53 -47.39
CA GLY A 44 -36.76 4.12 -47.02
C GLY A 44 -35.68 3.18 -47.56
N GLY A 45 -34.60 3.72 -48.12
CA GLY A 45 -33.41 2.97 -48.52
C GLY A 45 -32.49 2.63 -47.35
N ASP A 46 -31.70 1.55 -47.50
CA ASP A 46 -30.73 1.02 -46.53
C ASP A 46 -31.33 0.40 -45.24
N LYS A 47 -32.18 -0.63 -45.39
CA LYS A 47 -32.72 -1.42 -44.27
C LYS A 47 -31.64 -2.26 -43.55
N GLU A 48 -30.53 -2.57 -44.23
CA GLU A 48 -29.43 -3.38 -43.70
C GLU A 48 -28.34 -2.55 -43.00
N GLY A 49 -28.40 -1.21 -43.07
CA GLY A 49 -27.45 -0.32 -42.37
C GLY A 49 -26.00 -0.41 -42.87
N LEU A 50 -25.80 -0.97 -44.07
CA LEU A 50 -24.46 -1.15 -44.66
C LEU A 50 -23.83 0.19 -45.02
N LYS A 51 -24.63 1.11 -45.59
CA LYS A 51 -24.14 2.46 -45.93
C LYS A 51 -23.87 3.29 -44.69
N GLU A 52 -24.65 3.10 -43.61
CA GLU A 52 -24.37 3.74 -42.32
C GLU A 52 -23.03 3.29 -41.73
N THR A 53 -22.78 1.97 -41.75
CA THR A 53 -21.55 1.38 -41.22
C THR A 53 -20.32 1.83 -42.01
N GLU A 54 -20.43 1.89 -43.33
CA GLU A 54 -19.36 2.38 -44.20
C GLU A 54 -19.01 3.85 -43.92
N LEU A 55 -20.01 4.71 -43.75
CA LEU A 55 -19.80 6.13 -43.41
C LEU A 55 -19.17 6.30 -42.03
N ARG A 56 -19.58 5.50 -41.04
CA ARG A 56 -18.96 5.49 -39.70
C ARG A 56 -17.51 5.00 -39.75
N ARG A 57 -17.20 3.98 -40.57
CA ARG A 57 -15.83 3.48 -40.78
C ARG A 57 -14.95 4.54 -41.46
N LYS A 58 -15.46 5.22 -42.48
CA LYS A 58 -14.77 6.33 -43.17
C LYS A 58 -14.47 7.47 -42.20
N LEU A 59 -15.44 7.90 -41.38
CA LEU A 59 -15.23 8.91 -40.34
C LEU A 59 -14.15 8.47 -39.34
N THR A 60 -14.23 7.22 -38.87
CA THR A 60 -13.27 6.68 -37.90
C THR A 60 -11.86 6.61 -38.49
N SER A 61 -11.73 6.27 -39.78
CA SER A 61 -10.46 6.27 -40.49
C SER A 61 -9.87 7.69 -40.63
N ILE A 62 -10.69 8.68 -40.98
CA ILE A 62 -10.28 10.09 -41.00
C ILE A 62 -9.81 10.51 -39.59
N MET A 63 -10.59 10.20 -38.55
CA MET A 63 -10.22 10.51 -37.16
C MET A 63 -8.90 9.86 -36.72
N ASN A 64 -8.63 8.63 -37.16
CA ASN A 64 -7.36 7.93 -36.90
C ASN A 64 -6.18 8.59 -37.63
N ASN A 65 -6.33 8.86 -38.93
CA ASN A 65 -5.26 9.43 -39.75
C ASN A 65 -4.79 10.80 -39.24
N TYR A 66 -5.68 11.56 -38.62
CA TYR A 66 -5.38 12.86 -38.04
C TYR A 66 -5.20 12.85 -36.50
N GLY A 67 -5.16 11.67 -35.86
CA GLY A 67 -4.91 11.54 -34.41
C GLY A 67 -6.00 12.12 -33.50
N LEU A 68 -7.24 12.25 -33.99
CA LEU A 68 -8.36 12.87 -33.29
C LEU A 68 -9.19 11.88 -32.46
N ARG A 69 -8.89 10.57 -32.51
CA ARG A 69 -9.68 9.50 -31.87
C ARG A 69 -9.47 9.36 -30.36
N GLU A 70 -8.27 9.65 -29.86
CA GLU A 70 -7.88 9.47 -28.44
C GLU A 70 -8.70 10.33 -27.45
N HIS A 71 -9.48 11.29 -27.95
CA HIS A 71 -10.30 12.22 -27.16
C HIS A 71 -11.81 11.96 -27.25
N PHE A 72 -12.24 10.91 -27.94
CA PHE A 72 -13.64 10.47 -27.98
C PHE A 72 -13.87 9.13 -27.29
N GLU A 73 -12.81 8.46 -26.82
CA GLU A 73 -12.95 7.37 -25.86
C GLU A 73 -13.47 7.91 -24.53
N ASP A 74 -14.42 7.17 -23.99
CA ASP A 74 -15.26 7.53 -22.86
C ASP A 74 -14.42 8.02 -21.67
N ASN A 75 -14.94 9.03 -20.96
CA ASN A 75 -14.27 9.76 -19.89
C ASN A 75 -13.97 8.90 -18.64
N SER A 76 -14.19 7.59 -18.70
CA SER A 76 -13.90 6.61 -17.66
C SER A 76 -12.39 6.33 -17.53
N VAL A 77 -11.64 6.32 -18.62
CA VAL A 77 -10.20 5.96 -18.61
C VAL A 77 -9.30 7.14 -18.24
N ARG A 78 -9.75 8.39 -18.46
CA ARG A 78 -8.94 9.59 -18.20
C ARG A 78 -8.76 9.93 -16.73
N ARG A 79 -9.72 9.58 -15.87
CA ARG A 79 -9.52 9.74 -14.41
C ARG A 79 -8.43 8.80 -13.89
N MET A 80 -8.29 7.60 -14.46
CA MET A 80 -7.21 6.68 -14.12
C MET A 80 -5.83 7.14 -14.64
N LYS A 81 -5.77 7.83 -15.80
CA LYS A 81 -4.50 8.29 -16.38
C LYS A 81 -3.99 9.64 -15.85
N GLN A 82 -4.84 10.48 -15.26
CA GLN A 82 -4.36 11.74 -14.66
C GLN A 82 -3.61 11.52 -13.34
N ASP A 83 -3.93 10.45 -12.59
CA ASP A 83 -3.17 10.05 -11.40
C ASP A 83 -1.79 9.44 -11.73
N THR A 84 -1.58 8.97 -12.97
CA THR A 84 -0.28 8.43 -13.40
C THR A 84 0.69 9.51 -13.93
N MET A 85 0.20 10.60 -14.53
CA MET A 85 1.10 11.62 -15.11
C MET A 85 1.84 12.47 -14.05
N TYR A 86 1.32 12.60 -12.83
CA TYR A 86 2.07 13.24 -11.73
C TYR A 86 3.17 12.35 -11.13
N ASN A 87 3.28 11.07 -11.54
CA ASN A 87 4.32 10.14 -11.09
C ASN A 87 5.54 10.06 -12.03
N GLU A 88 5.45 10.50 -13.29
CA GLU A 88 6.57 10.37 -14.25
C GLU A 88 7.81 11.22 -13.89
N ALA A 89 7.64 12.29 -13.12
CA ALA A 89 8.78 13.07 -12.61
C ALA A 89 9.59 12.31 -11.53
N SER A 90 9.03 11.24 -10.95
CA SER A 90 9.74 10.35 -10.02
C SER A 90 10.45 9.18 -10.70
N ASP A 91 10.12 8.88 -11.97
CA ASP A 91 10.63 7.70 -12.71
C ASP A 91 12.12 7.81 -13.08
N LYS A 92 12.71 9.01 -13.09
CA LYS A 92 14.16 9.15 -13.33
C LYS A 92 15.02 8.55 -12.21
N PHE A 93 14.47 8.32 -11.02
CA PHE A 93 15.14 7.59 -9.94
C PHE A 93 14.78 6.09 -9.91
N ILE A 94 13.92 5.60 -10.81
CA ILE A 94 13.42 4.22 -10.85
C ILE A 94 14.27 3.30 -11.75
N ASN A 95 15.34 3.81 -12.36
CA ASN A 95 16.37 2.97 -13.00
C ASN A 95 17.28 2.23 -11.98
N LYS A 96 16.68 1.80 -10.87
CA LYS A 96 17.19 0.80 -9.93
C LYS A 96 16.02 0.17 -9.16
N SER A 97 14.93 -0.17 -9.86
CA SER A 97 13.84 -0.98 -9.29
C SER A 97 14.38 -2.39 -9.00
N LEU A 98 15.07 -2.56 -7.88
CA LEU A 98 15.64 -3.85 -7.46
C LEU A 98 14.54 -4.84 -7.05
N PHE A 99 13.40 -4.32 -6.60
CA PHE A 99 12.22 -5.10 -6.18
C PHE A 99 11.02 -4.76 -7.06
N LYS A 100 10.02 -5.67 -7.11
CA LYS A 100 8.78 -5.46 -7.89
C LYS A 100 7.86 -4.44 -7.19
N ASP A 101 7.90 -4.36 -5.86
CA ASP A 101 7.12 -3.38 -5.10
C ASP A 101 7.84 -2.01 -5.01
N LYS A 102 7.12 -0.95 -5.41
CA LYS A 102 7.56 0.45 -5.29
C LYS A 102 7.89 0.82 -3.83
N LYS A 103 7.15 0.29 -2.86
CA LYS A 103 7.37 0.59 -1.43
C LYS A 103 8.68 -0.03 -0.93
N LEU A 104 8.97 -1.26 -1.33
CA LEU A 104 10.26 -1.91 -1.00
C LEU A 104 11.44 -1.15 -1.60
N ASN A 105 11.33 -0.67 -2.85
CA ASN A 105 12.39 0.14 -3.46
C ASN A 105 12.63 1.47 -2.72
N MET A 106 11.57 2.12 -2.22
CA MET A 106 11.69 3.33 -1.41
C MET A 106 12.36 3.06 -0.05
N LEU A 107 12.02 1.95 0.61
CA LEU A 107 12.71 1.54 1.83
C LEU A 107 14.18 1.19 1.57
N TRP A 108 14.48 0.54 0.44
CA TRP A 108 15.84 0.21 0.05
C TRP A 108 16.67 1.47 -0.19
N ALA A 109 16.13 2.46 -0.89
CA ALA A 109 16.78 3.76 -1.06
C ALA A 109 17.01 4.46 0.28
N LYS A 110 16.06 4.38 1.22
CA LYS A 110 16.22 4.89 2.59
C LYS A 110 17.32 4.14 3.36
N ALA A 111 17.42 2.83 3.17
CA ALA A 111 18.49 2.02 3.77
C ALA A 111 19.86 2.35 3.18
N GLU A 112 20.01 2.43 1.85
CA GLU A 112 21.25 2.86 1.17
C GLU A 112 21.68 4.26 1.67
N ALA A 113 20.73 5.19 1.84
CA ALA A 113 21.00 6.53 2.36
C ALA A 113 21.39 6.54 3.85
N SER A 114 21.04 5.52 4.62
CA SER A 114 21.30 5.45 6.07
C SER A 114 22.72 5.00 6.44
N GLY A 115 23.54 4.62 5.44
CA GLY A 115 24.97 4.36 5.60
C GLY A 115 25.34 2.99 6.18
N PHE A 116 24.54 1.95 5.92
CA PHE A 116 24.83 0.56 6.34
C PHE A 116 26.19 0.07 5.82
N THR A 117 26.83 -0.82 6.58
CA THR A 117 28.00 -1.54 6.09
C THR A 117 27.62 -2.46 4.92
N SER A 118 28.59 -2.84 4.08
CA SER A 118 28.31 -3.69 2.91
C SER A 118 27.74 -5.07 3.28
N GLU A 119 28.12 -5.60 4.45
CA GLU A 119 27.63 -6.88 4.96
C GLU A 119 26.18 -6.76 5.47
N GLU A 120 25.88 -5.70 6.23
CA GLU A 120 24.52 -5.39 6.69
C GLU A 120 23.57 -5.10 5.52
N LEU A 121 24.03 -4.42 4.47
CA LEU A 121 23.25 -4.21 3.25
C LEU A 121 22.95 -5.53 2.54
N ALA A 122 23.89 -6.47 2.49
CA ALA A 122 23.66 -7.77 1.87
C ALA A 122 22.59 -8.57 2.63
N ALA A 123 22.69 -8.62 3.96
CA ALA A 123 21.68 -9.26 4.81
C ALA A 123 20.32 -8.57 4.70
N LEU A 124 20.28 -7.23 4.66
CA LEU A 124 19.05 -6.47 4.47
C LEU A 124 18.43 -6.75 3.10
N LYS A 125 19.25 -6.90 2.06
CA LYS A 125 18.77 -7.22 0.71
C LYS A 125 18.12 -8.61 0.67
N GLU A 126 18.69 -9.59 1.37
CA GLU A 126 18.10 -10.93 1.52
C GLU A 126 16.73 -10.85 2.23
N GLU A 127 16.64 -10.11 3.34
CA GLU A 127 15.37 -9.89 4.05
C GLU A 127 14.31 -9.19 3.20
N PHE A 128 14.70 -8.20 2.38
CA PHE A 128 13.79 -7.53 1.43
C PHE A 128 13.34 -8.49 0.31
N SER A 129 14.23 -9.38 -0.13
CA SER A 129 13.91 -10.40 -1.14
C SER A 129 12.90 -11.41 -0.59
N HIS A 130 13.08 -11.87 0.65
CA HIS A 130 12.10 -12.71 1.33
C HIS A 130 10.77 -12.00 1.58
N HIS A 131 10.78 -10.69 1.81
CA HIS A 131 9.54 -9.92 1.91
C HIS A 131 8.83 -9.84 0.56
N GLN A 132 9.56 -9.64 -0.53
CA GLN A 132 9.01 -9.68 -1.88
C GLN A 132 8.42 -11.05 -2.21
N GLU A 133 9.10 -12.15 -1.86
CA GLU A 133 8.57 -13.51 -2.03
C GLU A 133 7.27 -13.73 -1.24
N LYS A 134 7.17 -13.21 -0.01
CA LYS A 134 5.93 -13.28 0.79
C LYS A 134 4.80 -12.46 0.16
N ILE A 135 5.11 -11.33 -0.45
CA ILE A 135 4.14 -10.50 -1.18
C ILE A 135 3.65 -11.25 -2.42
N ASP A 136 4.56 -11.85 -3.18
CA ASP A 136 4.23 -12.63 -4.38
C ASP A 136 3.34 -13.85 -4.00
N GLN A 137 3.70 -14.60 -2.95
CA GLN A 137 2.87 -15.68 -2.40
C GLN A 137 1.48 -15.21 -1.98
N TYR A 138 1.36 -14.01 -1.40
CA TYR A 138 0.07 -13.44 -1.02
C TYR A 138 -0.79 -13.10 -2.23
N TYR A 139 -0.20 -12.52 -3.29
CA TYR A 139 -0.91 -12.28 -4.54
C TYR A 139 -1.32 -13.58 -5.23
N ASP A 140 -0.47 -14.61 -5.23
CA ASP A 140 -0.81 -15.93 -5.76
C ASP A 140 -2.00 -16.56 -4.99
N LEU A 141 -2.02 -16.44 -3.66
CA LEU A 141 -3.15 -16.89 -2.84
C LEU A 141 -4.45 -16.15 -3.18
N LEU A 142 -4.38 -14.83 -3.42
CA LEU A 142 -5.55 -14.04 -3.83
C LEU A 142 -6.07 -14.46 -5.21
N VAL A 143 -5.16 -14.66 -6.19
CA VAL A 143 -5.51 -15.10 -7.54
C VAL A 143 -6.13 -16.49 -7.52
N ASN A 144 -5.56 -17.43 -6.76
CA ASN A 144 -6.09 -18.79 -6.63
C ASN A 144 -7.45 -18.81 -5.91
N MET A 145 -7.68 -17.91 -4.95
CA MET A 145 -8.98 -17.75 -4.29
C MET A 145 -10.04 -17.17 -5.24
N GLU A 146 -9.71 -16.15 -6.03
CA GLU A 146 -10.64 -15.55 -6.99
C GLU A 146 -10.95 -16.49 -8.17
N ALA A 147 -10.00 -17.33 -8.58
CA ALA A 147 -10.19 -18.33 -9.63
C ALA A 147 -11.13 -19.47 -9.19
N GLY A 148 -11.14 -19.84 -7.91
CA GLY A 148 -12.01 -20.91 -7.37
C GLY A 148 -13.50 -20.58 -7.30
N GLU A 149 -13.91 -19.30 -7.45
CA GLU A 149 -15.31 -18.87 -7.38
C GLU A 149 -15.99 -18.66 -8.74
N LYS A 150 -15.29 -18.84 -9.87
CA LYS A 150 -15.87 -18.55 -11.20
C LYS A 150 -16.68 -19.69 -11.82
N ASP A 151 -16.68 -20.89 -11.21
CA ASP A 151 -17.44 -22.06 -11.71
C ASP A 151 -18.77 -22.30 -10.99
N GLY A 152 -19.25 -21.32 -10.23
CA GLY A 152 -20.59 -21.32 -9.66
C GLY A 152 -21.47 -20.32 -10.39
N TYR A 153 -22.37 -20.81 -11.25
CA TYR A 153 -23.45 -19.99 -11.81
C TYR A 153 -24.25 -19.37 -10.66
N LYS A 154 -24.00 -18.08 -10.34
CA LYS A 154 -24.58 -17.38 -9.18
C LYS A 154 -26.12 -17.29 -9.17
N ASN A 155 -26.79 -17.80 -10.20
CA ASN A 155 -28.26 -17.80 -10.38
C ASN A 155 -28.81 -19.10 -11.00
N ALA A 156 -28.05 -20.21 -11.04
CA ALA A 156 -28.64 -21.48 -11.47
C ALA A 156 -29.46 -22.05 -10.29
N VAL A 157 -30.77 -22.21 -10.49
CA VAL A 157 -31.59 -23.00 -9.57
C VAL A 157 -31.04 -24.42 -9.66
N ASN A 158 -30.48 -24.91 -8.56
CA ASN A 158 -29.95 -26.26 -8.50
C ASN A 158 -31.12 -27.22 -8.35
N ASP A 159 -31.57 -27.82 -9.46
CA ASP A 159 -32.70 -28.75 -9.46
C ASP A 159 -32.43 -29.99 -8.58
N GLU A 160 -31.16 -30.37 -8.36
CA GLU A 160 -30.77 -31.44 -7.42
C GLU A 160 -30.93 -31.05 -5.94
N GLU A 161 -30.97 -29.75 -5.62
CA GLU A 161 -31.20 -29.26 -4.25
C GLU A 161 -32.69 -29.35 -3.86
N LEU A 162 -33.59 -29.27 -4.84
CA LEU A 162 -35.03 -29.48 -4.63
C LEU A 162 -35.36 -30.93 -4.25
N ASP A 163 -34.67 -31.90 -4.85
CA ASP A 163 -34.87 -33.32 -4.54
C ASP A 163 -34.35 -33.68 -3.14
N LYS A 164 -33.31 -33.00 -2.65
CA LYS A 164 -32.78 -33.20 -1.27
C LYS A 164 -33.73 -32.73 -0.17
N PHE A 165 -34.64 -31.79 -0.44
CA PHE A 165 -35.60 -31.30 0.57
C PHE A 165 -36.71 -32.31 0.90
N ASN A 166 -36.93 -33.32 0.06
CA ASN A 166 -37.94 -34.36 0.27
C ASN A 166 -37.38 -35.64 0.91
N GLU A 167 -36.07 -35.76 1.05
CA GLU A 167 -35.44 -36.89 1.74
C GLU A 167 -35.13 -36.52 3.19
N ILE A 168 -35.84 -37.13 4.15
CA ILE A 168 -35.45 -37.12 5.56
C ILE A 168 -34.27 -38.09 5.72
N ASN A 169 -33.11 -37.71 5.19
CA ASN A 169 -31.87 -38.46 5.33
C ASN A 169 -30.98 -37.76 6.37
N TYR A 170 -30.69 -38.50 7.44
CA TYR A 170 -29.69 -38.18 8.46
C TYR A 170 -28.27 -38.27 7.85
N VAL A 171 -27.92 -37.32 7.00
CA VAL A 171 -26.52 -37.06 6.65
C VAL A 171 -26.18 -35.69 7.20
N GLU A 172 -25.84 -35.70 8.49
CA GLU A 172 -24.95 -34.68 9.05
C GLU A 172 -23.73 -34.56 8.12
N ASP A 173 -23.27 -33.32 7.95
CA ASP A 173 -21.91 -33.00 7.55
C ASP A 173 -21.53 -33.12 6.06
N ASN A 174 -22.03 -32.18 5.24
CA ASN A 174 -21.32 -31.76 4.02
C ASN A 174 -21.37 -30.24 3.77
N GLY A 175 -22.32 -29.51 4.38
CA GLY A 175 -22.39 -28.04 4.29
C GLY A 175 -21.46 -27.29 5.27
N GLU A 176 -21.12 -27.89 6.41
CA GLU A 176 -20.17 -27.29 7.37
C GLU A 176 -18.74 -27.27 6.83
N ASN A 177 -18.31 -28.31 6.12
CA ASN A 177 -16.95 -28.38 5.56
C ASN A 177 -16.67 -27.30 4.50
N LEU A 178 -17.63 -27.00 3.61
CA LEU A 178 -17.47 -25.93 2.60
C LEU A 178 -17.40 -24.53 3.20
N THR A 179 -18.22 -24.25 4.22
CA THR A 179 -18.23 -22.95 4.90
C THR A 179 -17.01 -22.76 5.78
N LYS A 180 -16.54 -23.82 6.44
CA LYS A 180 -15.32 -23.84 7.23
C LYS A 180 -14.08 -23.65 6.36
N ASP A 181 -14.00 -24.32 5.21
CA ASP A 181 -12.91 -24.14 4.25
C ASP A 181 -12.80 -22.71 3.72
N PHE A 182 -13.94 -22.05 3.45
CA PHE A 182 -13.96 -20.65 3.06
C PHE A 182 -13.51 -19.72 4.20
N VAL A 183 -14.02 -19.94 5.41
CA VAL A 183 -13.62 -19.19 6.61
C VAL A 183 -12.14 -19.37 6.90
N ASP A 184 -11.60 -20.58 6.77
CA ASP A 184 -10.20 -20.90 6.99
C ASP A 184 -9.30 -20.28 5.92
N LYS A 185 -9.71 -20.30 4.65
CA LYS A 185 -9.01 -19.58 3.57
C LYS A 185 -9.04 -18.06 3.78
N ALA A 186 -10.18 -17.49 4.19
CA ALA A 186 -10.30 -16.07 4.49
C ALA A 186 -9.46 -15.66 5.71
N ASN A 187 -9.40 -16.50 6.74
CA ASN A 187 -8.54 -16.31 7.90
C ASN A 187 -7.06 -16.38 7.53
N LEU A 188 -6.67 -17.33 6.66
CA LEU A 188 -5.32 -17.44 6.12
C LEU A 188 -4.90 -16.16 5.37
N VAL A 189 -5.76 -15.61 4.51
CA VAL A 189 -5.48 -14.35 3.81
C VAL A 189 -5.31 -13.19 4.79
N ARG A 190 -6.15 -13.10 5.82
CA ARG A 190 -6.03 -12.06 6.86
C ARG A 190 -4.72 -12.19 7.65
N GLU A 191 -4.35 -13.41 8.02
CA GLU A 191 -3.11 -13.68 8.74
C GLU A 191 -1.88 -13.33 7.90
N LYS A 192 -1.86 -13.76 6.63
CA LYS A 192 -0.78 -13.41 5.68
C LYS A 192 -0.70 -11.90 5.45
N HIS A 193 -1.82 -11.22 5.27
CA HIS A 193 -1.85 -9.76 5.12
C HIS A 193 -1.32 -9.04 6.36
N ARG A 194 -1.68 -9.50 7.56
CA ARG A 194 -1.14 -8.97 8.82
C ARG A 194 0.37 -9.23 8.92
N GLY A 195 0.83 -10.42 8.59
CA GLY A 195 2.25 -10.77 8.57
C GLY A 195 3.07 -9.94 7.56
N LEU A 196 2.48 -9.60 6.41
CA LEU A 196 3.08 -8.67 5.45
C LEU A 196 3.20 -7.27 6.03
N ARG A 197 2.13 -6.75 6.65
CA ARG A 197 2.19 -5.44 7.29
C ARG A 197 3.25 -5.39 8.40
N ASP A 198 3.24 -6.36 9.29
CA ASP A 198 4.19 -6.42 10.41
C ASP A 198 5.64 -6.59 9.91
N GLY A 199 5.84 -7.38 8.85
CA GLY A 199 7.13 -7.54 8.19
C GLY A 199 7.62 -6.26 7.54
N PHE A 200 6.75 -5.53 6.86
CA PHE A 200 7.06 -4.22 6.27
C PHE A 200 7.42 -3.19 7.35
N ASP A 201 6.63 -3.11 8.43
CA ASP A 201 6.90 -2.21 9.56
C ASP A 201 8.21 -2.56 10.30
N ARG A 202 8.61 -3.85 10.28
CA ARG A 202 9.93 -4.28 10.76
C ARG A 202 11.03 -3.79 9.82
N LEU A 203 10.89 -3.98 8.51
CA LEU A 203 11.87 -3.53 7.52
C LEU A 203 12.01 -2.00 7.52
N ASP A 204 10.92 -1.24 7.67
CA ASP A 204 10.98 0.23 7.74
C ASP A 204 11.71 0.68 8.99
N ARG A 205 11.48 0.01 10.13
CA ARG A 205 12.25 0.29 11.35
C ARG A 205 13.73 -0.03 11.19
N ILE A 206 14.08 -1.14 10.56
CA ILE A 206 15.48 -1.50 10.32
C ILE A 206 16.11 -0.51 9.35
N ALA A 207 15.49 -0.24 8.20
CA ALA A 207 15.97 0.74 7.22
C ALA A 207 16.10 2.15 7.83
N ALA A 208 15.19 2.52 8.73
CA ALA A 208 15.27 3.76 9.49
C ALA A 208 16.33 3.73 10.62
N ARG A 209 16.88 2.56 10.98
CA ARG A 209 17.86 2.36 12.07
C ARG A 209 19.31 2.30 11.59
N GLY A 210 19.61 2.57 10.31
CA GLY A 210 20.99 2.50 9.80
C GLY A 210 22.06 3.28 10.56
N PRO A 211 23.36 3.05 10.29
CA PRO A 211 24.48 3.46 11.14
C PRO A 211 24.61 4.96 11.39
N SER A 212 23.99 5.80 10.55
CA SER A 212 23.88 7.25 10.81
C SER A 212 22.82 7.61 11.85
N ASN A 213 22.08 6.65 12.39
CA ASN A 213 21.30 6.89 13.58
C ASN A 213 22.28 7.05 14.72
N LYS A 214 22.31 8.29 15.22
CA LYS A 214 22.48 8.61 16.64
C LYS A 214 22.45 7.32 17.44
N GLU A 215 23.55 6.96 18.10
CA GLU A 215 23.81 5.64 18.70
C GLU A 215 22.71 5.17 19.68
N PHE A 216 21.75 6.05 19.98
CA PHE A 216 20.53 5.86 20.73
C PHE A 216 19.35 6.44 19.95
N ILE A 217 18.18 5.79 19.97
CA ILE A 217 16.90 6.24 19.39
C ILE A 217 16.27 7.31 20.28
N GLU A 218 16.37 7.15 21.60
CA GLU A 218 15.72 8.04 22.55
C GLU A 218 16.46 9.38 22.73
N PRO A 219 15.81 10.55 22.51
CA PRO A 219 16.45 11.86 22.57
C PRO A 219 17.14 12.17 23.91
N LYS A 220 16.59 11.67 25.03
CA LYS A 220 17.18 11.83 26.35
C LYS A 220 18.52 11.11 26.47
N VAL A 221 18.60 9.90 25.94
CA VAL A 221 19.82 9.07 25.95
C VAL A 221 20.86 9.67 25.02
N GLN A 222 20.44 10.19 23.86
CA GLN A 222 21.31 10.94 22.96
C GLN A 222 21.92 12.18 23.63
N GLY A 223 21.11 12.91 24.42
CA GLY A 223 21.58 14.07 25.18
C GLY A 223 22.66 13.70 26.18
N LEU A 224 22.41 12.66 26.99
CA LEU A 224 23.38 12.13 27.95
C LEU A 224 24.66 11.65 27.26
N TRP A 225 24.54 10.96 26.13
CA TRP A 225 25.71 10.51 25.38
C TRP A 225 26.55 11.66 24.82
N LYS A 226 25.92 12.71 24.30
CA LYS A 226 26.66 13.89 23.85
C LYS A 226 27.42 14.57 24.99
N LEU A 227 26.79 14.69 26.15
CA LEU A 227 27.43 15.23 27.36
C LEU A 227 28.58 14.34 27.81
N ALA A 228 28.40 13.02 27.76
CA ALA A 228 29.44 12.06 28.10
C ALA A 228 30.60 12.07 27.10
N ALA A 229 30.35 12.23 25.81
CA ALA A 229 31.39 12.29 24.79
C ALA A 229 32.22 13.59 24.87
N VAL A 230 31.64 14.67 25.39
CA VAL A 230 32.34 15.93 25.68
C VAL A 230 33.08 15.85 27.03
N ALA A 231 32.60 15.05 27.97
CA ALA A 231 33.29 14.82 29.23
C ALA A 231 34.56 13.98 29.02
N ASN A 232 35.58 14.26 29.84
CA ASN A 232 36.89 13.61 29.76
C ASN A 232 36.88 12.18 30.36
N PHE A 233 36.09 11.28 29.77
CA PHE A 233 36.12 9.85 30.08
C PHE A 233 37.24 9.14 29.33
N THR A 234 37.79 8.09 29.92
CA THR A 234 38.68 7.16 29.21
C THR A 234 37.90 6.34 28.19
N VAL A 235 38.59 5.79 27.19
CA VAL A 235 37.96 4.98 26.12
C VAL A 235 37.21 3.78 26.70
N ASP A 236 37.76 3.14 27.74
CA ASP A 236 37.14 1.99 28.40
C ASP A 236 35.91 2.38 29.25
N GLU A 237 35.99 3.49 29.97
CA GLU A 237 34.84 4.03 30.73
C GLU A 237 33.71 4.46 29.79
N LEU A 238 34.05 5.08 28.66
CA LEU A 238 33.08 5.49 27.63
C LEU A 238 32.41 4.27 26.99
N ALA A 239 33.16 3.18 26.75
CA ALA A 239 32.59 1.91 26.30
C ALA A 239 31.64 1.29 27.34
N SER A 240 32.02 1.29 28.63
CA SER A 240 31.16 0.83 29.72
C SER A 240 29.87 1.67 29.81
N LEU A 241 30.00 3.00 29.74
CA LEU A 241 28.88 3.93 29.78
C LEU A 241 27.95 3.76 28.57
N LYS A 242 28.50 3.45 27.39
CA LYS A 242 27.73 3.14 26.18
C LYS A 242 26.81 1.94 26.41
N VAL A 243 27.32 0.87 27.00
CA VAL A 243 26.54 -0.34 27.33
C VAL A 243 25.46 -0.03 28.36
N GLU A 244 25.80 0.75 29.40
CA GLU A 244 24.83 1.18 30.42
C GLU A 244 23.69 2.04 29.82
N LEU A 245 24.02 2.98 28.92
CA LEU A 245 23.04 3.80 28.20
C LEU A 245 22.15 2.96 27.26
N GLN A 246 22.70 1.93 26.62
CA GLN A 246 21.92 0.98 25.81
C GLN A 246 20.94 0.16 26.67
N HIS A 247 21.35 -0.24 27.87
CA HIS A 247 20.47 -0.91 28.83
C HIS A 247 19.37 0.03 29.34
N TYR A 248 19.70 1.30 29.61
CA TYR A 248 18.75 2.33 29.98
C TYR A 248 17.72 2.57 28.87
N GLU A 249 18.17 2.69 27.62
CA GLU A 249 17.31 2.81 26.45
C GLU A 249 16.39 1.59 26.27
N SER A 250 16.92 0.38 26.38
CA SER A 250 16.13 -0.86 26.30
C SER A 250 15.04 -0.89 27.37
N ARG A 251 15.33 -0.37 28.56
CA ARG A 251 14.37 -0.27 29.67
C ARG A 251 13.31 0.81 29.41
N LEU A 252 13.68 1.95 28.83
CA LEU A 252 12.77 3.00 28.40
C LEU A 252 11.80 2.49 27.33
N LEU A 253 12.31 1.79 26.33
CA LEU A 253 11.48 1.21 25.27
C LEU A 253 10.48 0.20 25.87
N LYS A 254 10.92 -0.67 26.78
CA LYS A 254 10.03 -1.60 27.49
C LYS A 254 8.95 -0.88 28.31
N LEU A 255 9.28 0.25 28.94
CA LEU A 255 8.31 1.05 29.67
C LEU A 255 7.26 1.65 28.72
N ARG A 256 7.70 2.18 27.57
CA ARG A 256 6.80 2.71 26.54
C ARG A 256 5.87 1.64 25.97
N THR A 257 6.37 0.42 25.72
CA THR A 257 5.52 -0.68 25.26
C THR A 257 4.50 -1.08 26.34
N LEU A 258 4.90 -1.13 27.61
CA LEU A 258 3.96 -1.42 28.71
C LEU A 258 2.87 -0.35 28.83
N HIS A 259 3.21 0.94 28.66
CA HIS A 259 2.21 2.01 28.61
C HIS A 259 1.28 1.88 27.41
N ALA A 260 1.79 1.56 26.23
CA ALA A 260 0.98 1.35 25.03
C ALA A 260 0.03 0.15 25.19
N ASP A 261 0.51 -0.96 25.75
CA ASP A 261 -0.30 -2.14 26.05
C ASP A 261 -1.41 -1.83 27.07
N GLN A 262 -1.10 -1.01 28.08
CA GLN A 262 -2.07 -0.56 29.07
C GLN A 262 -3.19 0.26 28.43
N VAL A 263 -2.85 1.22 27.56
CA VAL A 263 -3.85 2.03 26.83
C VAL A 263 -4.70 1.15 25.92
N SER A 264 -4.08 0.25 25.16
CA SER A 264 -4.79 -0.69 24.29
C SER A 264 -5.76 -1.60 25.07
N LYS A 265 -5.38 -2.04 26.27
CA LYS A 265 -6.23 -2.84 27.15
C LYS A 265 -7.37 -2.01 27.73
N LEU A 266 -7.13 -0.76 28.10
CA LEU A 266 -8.17 0.18 28.55
C LEU A 266 -9.23 0.41 27.48
N ASP A 267 -8.82 0.68 26.24
CA ASP A 267 -9.75 0.90 25.11
C ASP A 267 -10.64 -0.31 24.85
N LYS A 268 -10.04 -1.51 24.88
CA LYS A 268 -10.78 -2.78 24.76
C LYS A 268 -11.73 -3.01 25.94
N HIS A 269 -11.35 -2.59 27.15
CA HIS A 269 -12.21 -2.75 28.33
C HIS A 269 -13.37 -1.75 28.36
N HIS A 270 -13.17 -0.51 27.87
CA HIS A 270 -14.26 0.45 27.68
C HIS A 270 -15.30 -0.04 26.66
N SER A 271 -14.89 -0.81 25.64
CA SER A 271 -15.82 -1.47 24.70
C SER A 271 -16.51 -2.73 25.26
N LYS A 272 -16.00 -3.31 26.37
CA LYS A 272 -16.49 -4.55 27.00
C LYS A 272 -16.74 -4.34 28.50
N VAL A 273 -17.48 -3.29 28.88
CA VAL A 273 -17.88 -3.09 30.27
C VAL A 273 -19.08 -3.99 30.58
N ALA A 274 -18.89 -5.03 31.42
CA ALA A 274 -19.83 -5.43 32.49
C ALA A 274 -19.58 -6.81 33.17
N ALA A 275 -18.73 -7.71 32.67
CA ALA A 275 -18.93 -9.13 33.02
C ALA A 275 -17.98 -9.83 34.05
N ALA A 276 -16.93 -9.23 34.60
CA ALA A 276 -16.11 -9.96 35.60
C ALA A 276 -15.29 -9.06 36.54
N GLY A 277 -15.58 -9.14 37.84
CA GLY A 277 -14.85 -8.44 38.91
C GLY A 277 -13.36 -8.82 39.02
N ASP A 278 -12.98 -10.00 38.54
CA ASP A 278 -11.60 -10.52 38.51
C ASP A 278 -10.64 -9.71 37.61
N LYS A 279 -11.18 -8.86 36.72
CA LYS A 279 -10.40 -8.09 35.74
C LYS A 279 -9.92 -6.74 36.28
N MET A 280 -10.47 -6.23 37.40
CA MET A 280 -9.97 -5.00 38.03
C MET A 280 -8.62 -5.21 38.70
N ASP A 281 -8.41 -6.36 39.34
CA ASP A 281 -7.14 -6.68 40.02
C ASP A 281 -5.99 -6.82 39.01
N HIS A 282 -6.23 -7.44 37.86
CA HIS A 282 -5.22 -7.53 36.79
C HIS A 282 -4.77 -6.16 36.27
N PHE A 283 -5.66 -5.17 36.25
CA PHE A 283 -5.33 -3.82 35.83
C PHE A 283 -4.54 -3.06 36.92
N ALA A 284 -4.92 -3.23 38.19
CA ALA A 284 -4.17 -2.69 39.32
C ALA A 284 -2.74 -3.28 39.37
N ASP A 285 -2.59 -4.57 39.11
CA ASP A 285 -1.28 -5.23 39.03
C ASP A 285 -0.42 -4.70 37.88
N GLN A 286 -1.01 -4.50 36.70
CA GLN A 286 -0.31 -3.88 35.58
C GLN A 286 0.15 -2.45 35.90
N GLN A 287 -0.70 -1.64 36.54
CA GLN A 287 -0.30 -0.31 37.01
C GLN A 287 0.87 -0.36 38.00
N GLN A 288 0.85 -1.31 38.94
CA GLN A 288 1.95 -1.48 39.89
C GLN A 288 3.25 -1.89 39.19
N ILE A 289 3.19 -2.78 38.19
CA ILE A 289 4.35 -3.17 37.38
C ILE A 289 4.91 -1.95 36.64
N ILE A 290 4.06 -1.18 35.97
CA ILE A 290 4.48 0.07 35.28
C ILE A 290 5.15 1.03 36.27
N LYS A 291 4.56 1.24 37.45
CA LYS A 291 5.13 2.11 38.49
C LYS A 291 6.50 1.63 38.98
N LYS A 292 6.69 0.32 39.18
CA LYS A 292 7.98 -0.28 39.53
C LYS A 292 9.00 -0.08 38.41
N HIS A 293 8.60 -0.26 37.15
CA HIS A 293 9.46 -0.04 36.00
C HIS A 293 9.84 1.44 35.84
N SER A 294 8.90 2.38 36.03
CA SER A 294 9.15 3.84 35.99
C SER A 294 10.18 4.25 37.01
N ARG A 295 9.99 3.85 38.27
CA ARG A 295 10.95 4.15 39.35
C ARG A 295 12.36 3.60 39.05
N LYS A 296 12.45 2.39 38.47
CA LYS A 296 13.75 1.81 38.11
C LYS A 296 14.41 2.58 36.96
N VAL A 297 13.64 3.02 35.96
CA VAL A 297 14.12 3.85 34.86
C VAL A 297 14.57 5.22 35.38
N GLU A 298 13.77 5.88 36.22
CA GLU A 298 14.13 7.16 36.86
C GLU A 298 15.40 7.05 37.69
N LYS A 299 15.55 5.97 38.48
CA LYS A 299 16.77 5.74 39.27
C LYS A 299 18.00 5.58 38.37
N MET A 300 17.92 4.79 37.30
CA MET A 300 19.03 4.64 36.35
C MET A 300 19.34 5.95 35.62
N HIS A 301 18.31 6.74 35.30
CA HIS A 301 18.49 8.06 34.70
C HIS A 301 19.29 8.99 35.61
N ALA A 302 18.87 9.12 36.87
CA ALA A 302 19.53 9.97 37.85
C ALA A 302 20.97 9.53 38.15
N ASP A 303 21.23 8.22 38.18
CA ASP A 303 22.58 7.67 38.39
C ASP A 303 23.52 7.98 37.20
N LEU A 304 23.04 7.75 35.97
CA LEU A 304 23.78 8.07 34.74
C LEU A 304 24.01 9.57 34.57
N GLU A 305 22.96 10.38 34.76
CA GLU A 305 23.06 11.83 34.70
C GLU A 305 24.01 12.37 35.77
N GLY A 306 23.90 11.90 37.02
CA GLY A 306 24.79 12.29 38.10
C GLY A 306 26.24 11.96 37.84
N ARG A 307 26.53 10.74 37.34
CA ARG A 307 27.89 10.31 36.99
C ARG A 307 28.48 11.12 35.83
N ILE A 308 27.68 11.41 34.80
CA ILE A 308 28.11 12.20 33.63
C ILE A 308 28.34 13.66 34.03
N MET A 309 27.42 14.26 34.80
CA MET A 309 27.53 15.65 35.24
C MET A 309 28.69 15.85 36.21
N ALA A 310 28.91 14.95 37.17
CA ALA A 310 30.03 15.06 38.12
C ALA A 310 31.37 15.16 37.38
N ARG A 311 31.60 14.28 36.40
CA ARG A 311 32.82 14.31 35.57
C ARG A 311 32.90 15.53 34.66
N HIS A 312 31.77 16.03 34.17
CA HIS A 312 31.72 17.25 33.36
C HIS A 312 31.98 18.52 34.19
N THR A 313 31.62 18.53 35.49
CA THR A 313 31.87 19.67 36.40
C THR A 313 33.25 19.66 37.06
N GLU A 314 33.93 18.51 37.07
CA GLU A 314 35.32 18.38 37.51
C GLU A 314 36.33 18.94 36.48
N LEU A 315 35.85 19.49 35.36
CA LEU A 315 36.61 20.15 34.29
C LEU A 315 36.54 21.67 34.40
#